data_AF-A0A7H9DVR3-F1
#
_entry.id   AF-A0A7H9DVR3-F1
#
_cell.length_a   1.000
_cell.length_b   1.000
_cell.length_c   1.000
_cell.angle_alpha   90.00
_cell.angle_beta   90.00
_cell.angle_gamma   90.00
#
_symmetry.space_group_name_H-M   'P 1'
#
loop_
_entity.id
_entity.type
_entity.pdbx_description
1 polymer ?
#
loop_
_entity_poly.entity_id
_entity_poly.type
_entity_poly.pdbx_seq_one_letter_code
_entity_poly.pdbx_strand_id
1 'polypeptide(L)'
;MKYSKNKDVILLHGLFGSLSNWGNVIKNIEINYNVYTPTFPLFSTHFKRNSLQNLVQFLENYIQSNKIENPILIGNSLGGHVVLLYALAHPNLVDKLILAGSSGLYESNLQASFVRVRDYEYIKNKVEEVFETKNVVTKELVDDVFSAANTPTQALTII
;
A
#
# COMPACT_ATOMS: atom_id res chain seq x y z
N MET A 1 -13.52 16.36 -32.33
CA MET A 1 -14.41 15.87 -31.26
C MET A 1 -14.33 14.34 -31.14
N LYS A 2 -13.47 13.87 -30.23
CA LYS A 2 -13.56 12.69 -29.35
C LYS A 2 -12.26 12.76 -28.53
N TYR A 3 -12.32 13.34 -27.33
CA TYR A 3 -11.14 13.58 -26.47
C TYR A 3 -11.22 12.71 -25.22
N SER A 4 -11.56 11.42 -25.32
CA SER A 4 -11.59 10.59 -24.12
C SER A 4 -10.16 10.41 -23.62
N LYS A 5 -9.77 11.26 -22.65
CA LYS A 5 -8.58 11.07 -21.83
C LYS A 5 -8.70 9.69 -21.19
N ASN A 6 -7.64 8.88 -21.25
CA ASN A 6 -7.58 7.62 -20.50
C ASN A 6 -7.92 7.89 -19.04
N LYS A 7 -8.60 6.94 -18.39
CA LYS A 7 -9.02 7.14 -17.00
C LYS A 7 -7.83 7.03 -16.06
N ASP A 8 -7.80 7.89 -15.05
CA ASP A 8 -6.71 7.92 -14.08
C ASP A 8 -6.89 6.81 -13.03
N VAL A 9 -5.84 6.03 -12.78
CA VAL A 9 -5.81 4.93 -11.81
C VAL A 9 -4.67 5.18 -10.83
N ILE A 10 -4.96 5.21 -9.53
CA ILE A 10 -3.95 5.35 -8.48
C ILE A 10 -3.80 4.02 -7.73
N LEU A 11 -2.57 3.51 -7.68
CA LEU A 11 -2.19 2.27 -7.01
C LEU A 11 -1.40 2.57 -5.73
N LEU A 12 -1.96 2.23 -4.55
CA LEU A 12 -1.30 2.44 -3.25
C LEU A 12 -0.79 1.12 -2.65
N HIS A 13 0.50 1.08 -2.34
CA HIS A 13 1.18 -0.06 -1.74
C HIS A 13 0.96 -0.16 -0.21
N GLY A 14 1.31 -1.32 0.37
CA GLY A 14 1.28 -1.55 1.83
C GLY A 14 2.56 -1.10 2.53
N LEU A 15 2.65 -1.28 3.86
CA LEU A 15 3.79 -0.86 4.71
C LEU A 15 5.15 -1.41 4.22
N PHE A 16 5.18 -2.65 3.76
CA PHE A 16 6.38 -3.32 3.21
C PHE A 16 6.33 -3.49 1.70
N GLY A 17 5.34 -2.88 1.03
CA GLY A 17 5.22 -2.98 -0.42
C GLY A 17 6.23 -2.09 -1.11
N SER A 18 6.84 -2.58 -2.19
CA SER A 18 7.59 -1.74 -3.12
C SER A 18 6.77 -1.52 -4.40
N LEU A 19 7.25 -0.65 -5.28
CA LEU A 19 6.66 -0.44 -6.61
C LEU A 19 6.57 -1.75 -7.43
N SER A 20 7.42 -2.74 -7.15
CA SER A 20 7.41 -4.03 -7.85
C SER A 20 6.11 -4.82 -7.63
N ASN A 21 5.40 -4.58 -6.52
CA ASN A 21 4.13 -5.24 -6.21
C ASN A 21 3.06 -5.03 -7.29
N TRP A 22 3.15 -3.92 -8.03
CA TRP A 22 2.20 -3.56 -9.06
C TRP A 22 2.69 -3.84 -10.49
N GLY A 23 3.93 -4.31 -10.69
CA GLY A 23 4.54 -4.38 -12.02
C GLY A 23 3.71 -5.12 -13.07
N ASN A 24 3.19 -6.31 -12.71
CA ASN A 24 2.30 -7.06 -13.59
C ASN A 24 0.94 -6.36 -13.80
N VAL A 25 0.39 -5.73 -12.78
CA VAL A 25 -0.88 -5.00 -12.89
C VAL A 25 -0.73 -3.80 -13.83
N ILE A 26 0.31 -2.99 -13.62
CA ILE A 26 0.62 -1.82 -14.45
C ILE A 26 0.76 -2.22 -15.91
N LYS A 27 1.57 -3.24 -16.20
CA LYS A 27 1.81 -3.75 -17.57
C LYS A 27 0.51 -4.15 -18.30
N ASN A 28 -0.49 -4.64 -17.57
CA ASN A 28 -1.76 -5.07 -18.16
C ASN A 28 -2.76 -3.92 -18.37
N ILE A 29 -2.66 -2.82 -17.62
CA ILE A 29 -3.66 -1.74 -17.63
C ILE A 29 -3.15 -0.43 -18.24
N GLU A 30 -1.85 -0.20 -18.30
CA GLU A 30 -1.26 1.08 -18.77
C GLU A 30 -1.64 1.46 -20.21
N ILE A 31 -2.01 0.48 -21.05
CA ILE A 31 -2.48 0.74 -22.41
C ILE A 31 -3.83 1.47 -22.46
N ASN A 32 -4.67 1.32 -21.42
CA ASN A 32 -6.03 1.86 -21.36
C ASN A 32 -6.24 2.93 -20.28
N TYR A 33 -5.27 3.07 -19.36
CA TYR A 33 -5.39 3.91 -18.16
C TYR A 33 -4.12 4.74 -17.95
N ASN A 34 -4.25 5.93 -17.36
CA ASN A 34 -3.08 6.65 -16.85
C ASN A 34 -2.81 6.15 -15.42
N VAL A 35 -1.69 5.46 -15.23
CA VAL A 35 -1.40 4.77 -13.97
C VAL A 35 -0.45 5.58 -13.11
N TYR A 36 -0.82 5.80 -11.85
CA TYR A 36 -0.07 6.54 -10.85
C TYR A 36 0.26 5.64 -9.66
N THR A 37 1.52 5.64 -9.24
CA THR A 37 2.01 4.84 -8.10
C THR A 37 2.76 5.73 -7.10
N PRO A 38 2.07 6.60 -6.35
CA PRO A 38 2.75 7.46 -5.40
C PRO A 38 3.37 6.64 -4.27
N THR A 39 4.63 6.92 -3.96
CA THR A 39 5.34 6.31 -2.83
C THR A 39 4.95 7.00 -1.54
N PHE A 40 4.45 6.25 -0.56
CA PHE A 40 4.08 6.84 0.73
C PHE A 40 5.33 7.35 1.48
N PRO A 41 5.22 8.49 2.20
CA PRO A 41 6.29 9.03 3.02
C PRO A 41 6.39 8.32 4.40
N LEU A 42 6.36 6.98 4.41
CA LEU A 42 6.22 6.16 5.63
C LEU A 42 7.35 6.37 6.66
N PHE A 43 8.54 6.76 6.22
CA PHE A 43 9.74 6.87 7.07
C PHE A 43 10.30 8.29 7.12
N SER A 44 9.52 9.29 6.72
CA SER A 44 9.95 10.68 6.79
C SER A 44 9.95 11.18 8.24
N THR A 45 11.09 11.74 8.67
CA THR A 45 11.29 12.30 10.02
C THR A 45 10.42 13.53 10.31
N HIS A 46 9.76 14.08 9.29
CA HIS A 46 8.85 15.22 9.42
C HIS A 46 7.48 14.85 9.99
N PHE A 47 7.08 13.57 9.94
CA PHE A 47 5.82 13.11 10.50
C PHE A 47 6.05 12.54 11.91
N LYS A 48 5.95 13.41 12.92
CA LYS A 48 6.18 13.02 14.33
C LYS A 48 5.20 11.97 14.86
N ARG A 49 4.14 11.64 14.11
CA ARG A 49 3.27 10.46 14.27
C ARG A 49 2.71 10.11 12.88
N ASN A 50 3.05 8.95 12.33
CA ASN A 50 2.47 8.44 11.08
C ASN A 50 1.03 7.96 11.32
N SER A 51 0.14 8.87 11.65
CA SER A 51 -1.27 8.55 11.79
C SER A 51 -1.87 8.32 10.40
N LEU A 52 -2.81 7.39 10.28
CA LEU A 52 -3.53 7.09 9.03
C LEU A 52 -4.08 8.37 8.36
N GLN A 53 -4.48 9.37 9.16
CA GLN A 53 -4.94 10.67 8.67
C GLN A 53 -3.87 11.40 7.84
N ASN A 54 -2.59 11.33 8.21
CA ASN A 54 -1.52 11.96 7.43
C ASN A 54 -1.34 11.30 6.06
N LEU A 55 -1.54 9.97 5.98
CA LEU A 55 -1.47 9.24 4.71
C LEU A 55 -2.66 9.55 3.80
N VAL A 56 -3.85 9.74 4.39
CA VAL A 56 -5.03 10.22 3.66
C VAL A 56 -4.80 11.64 3.14
N GLN A 57 -4.27 12.55 3.97
CA GLN A 57 -3.93 13.91 3.55
C GLN A 57 -2.87 13.91 2.43
N PHE A 58 -1.88 13.02 2.52
CA PHE A 58 -0.90 12.85 1.46
C PHE A 58 -1.55 12.47 0.13
N LEU A 59 -2.47 11.48 0.14
CA LEU A 59 -3.21 11.08 -1.05
C LEU A 59 -4.04 12.24 -1.61
N GLU A 60 -4.74 12.97 -0.74
CA GLU A 60 -5.54 14.13 -1.13
C GLU A 60 -4.67 15.20 -1.83
N ASN A 61 -3.55 15.55 -1.21
CA ASN A 61 -2.60 16.52 -1.77
C ASN A 61 -2.05 16.05 -3.11
N TYR A 62 -1.73 14.75 -3.23
CA TYR A 62 -1.22 14.16 -4.46
C TYR A 62 -2.25 14.25 -5.61
N ILE A 63 -3.52 13.93 -5.33
CA ILE A 63 -4.61 14.03 -6.31
C ILE A 63 -4.78 15.48 -6.78
N GLN A 64 -4.82 16.43 -5.83
CA GLN A 64 -4.97 17.85 -6.12
C GLN A 64 -3.79 18.41 -6.91
N SER A 65 -2.55 18.12 -6.51
CA SER A 65 -1.35 18.65 -7.17
C SER A 65 -1.20 18.16 -8.61
N ASN A 66 -1.66 16.94 -8.89
CA ASN A 66 -1.61 16.35 -10.22
C ASN A 66 -2.87 16.62 -11.05
N LYS A 67 -3.85 17.38 -10.51
CA LYS A 67 -5.13 17.69 -11.17
C LYS A 67 -5.84 16.43 -11.65
N ILE A 68 -5.85 15.40 -10.81
CA ILE A 68 -6.51 14.12 -11.08
C ILE A 68 -7.97 14.26 -10.67
N GLU A 69 -8.88 13.94 -11.59
CA GLU A 69 -10.33 14.09 -11.39
C GLU A 69 -11.00 12.71 -11.39
N ASN A 70 -11.70 12.37 -10.32
CA ASN A 70 -12.45 11.11 -10.16
C ASN A 70 -11.63 9.84 -10.50
N PRO A 71 -10.47 9.62 -9.86
CA PRO A 71 -9.65 8.45 -10.16
C PRO A 71 -10.32 7.15 -9.75
N ILE A 72 -9.87 6.06 -10.36
CA ILE A 72 -10.01 4.72 -9.81
C ILE A 72 -8.92 4.55 -8.75
N LEU A 73 -9.31 4.22 -7.52
CA LEU A 73 -8.39 3.99 -6.42
C LEU A 73 -8.24 2.50 -6.16
N ILE A 74 -7.00 2.02 -6.18
CA ILE A 74 -6.64 0.64 -5.86
C ILE A 74 -5.66 0.64 -4.71
N GLY A 75 -5.94 -0.11 -3.65
CA GLY A 75 -5.07 -0.16 -2.48
C GLY A 75 -4.89 -1.56 -1.92
N ASN A 76 -3.65 -1.88 -1.52
CA ASN A 76 -3.29 -3.13 -0.85
C ASN A 76 -2.85 -2.90 0.60
N SER A 77 -3.34 -3.73 1.54
CA SER A 77 -3.01 -3.64 2.96
C SER A 77 -3.21 -2.21 3.51
N LEU A 78 -2.16 -1.55 4.00
CA LEU A 78 -2.17 -0.15 4.44
C LEU A 78 -2.69 0.80 3.35
N GLY A 79 -2.27 0.63 2.10
CA GLY A 79 -2.75 1.44 0.98
C GLY A 79 -4.25 1.30 0.77
N GLY A 80 -4.78 0.09 1.00
CA GLY A 80 -6.22 -0.19 0.99
C GLY A 80 -6.98 0.59 2.05
N HIS A 81 -6.47 0.62 3.29
CA HIS A 81 -7.06 1.41 4.38
C HIS A 81 -7.07 2.90 4.04
N VAL A 82 -5.98 3.42 3.46
CA VAL A 82 -5.87 4.83 3.05
C VAL A 82 -6.88 5.18 1.96
N VAL A 83 -6.97 4.38 0.87
CA VAL A 83 -7.95 4.67 -0.20
C VAL A 83 -9.39 4.52 0.29
N LEU A 84 -9.66 3.61 1.22
CA LEU A 84 -10.97 3.44 1.82
C LEU A 84 -11.37 4.68 2.64
N LEU A 85 -10.49 5.17 3.51
CA LEU A 85 -10.76 6.39 4.29
C LEU A 85 -10.93 7.62 3.41
N TYR A 86 -10.11 7.75 2.36
CA TYR A 86 -10.26 8.83 1.39
C TYR A 86 -11.61 8.77 0.67
N ALA A 87 -12.01 7.58 0.17
CA ALA A 87 -13.29 7.41 -0.51
C ALA A 87 -14.48 7.67 0.42
N LEU A 88 -14.38 7.33 1.70
CA LEU A 88 -15.41 7.67 2.71
C LEU A 88 -15.53 9.18 2.95
N ALA A 89 -14.41 9.89 2.98
CA ALA A 89 -14.40 11.35 3.14
C ALA A 89 -14.84 12.10 1.87
N HIS A 90 -14.62 11.52 0.69
CA HIS A 90 -14.86 12.15 -0.60
C HIS A 90 -15.62 11.23 -1.59
N PRO A 91 -16.84 10.78 -1.26
CA PRO A 91 -17.55 9.74 -2.03
C PRO A 91 -17.88 10.14 -3.48
N ASN A 92 -17.95 11.45 -3.76
CA ASN A 92 -18.24 11.98 -5.10
C ASN A 92 -16.97 12.26 -5.93
N LEU A 93 -15.78 12.02 -5.37
CA LEU A 93 -14.49 12.29 -6.02
C LEU A 93 -13.74 10.99 -6.40
N VAL A 94 -14.40 9.83 -6.31
CA VAL A 94 -13.81 8.52 -6.61
C VAL A 94 -14.72 7.79 -7.59
N ASP A 95 -14.18 7.32 -8.70
CA ASP A 95 -14.96 6.56 -9.68
C ASP A 95 -15.23 5.12 -9.22
N LYS A 96 -14.15 4.47 -8.76
CA LYS A 96 -14.18 3.08 -8.29
C LYS A 96 -13.15 2.91 -7.18
N LEU A 97 -13.50 2.07 -6.22
CA LEU A 97 -12.62 1.63 -5.14
C LEU A 97 -12.35 0.14 -5.28
N ILE A 98 -11.08 -0.25 -5.34
CA ILE A 98 -10.65 -1.64 -5.42
C ILE A 98 -9.72 -1.93 -4.24
N LEU A 99 -10.10 -2.90 -3.41
CA LEU A 99 -9.35 -3.29 -2.22
C LEU A 99 -8.77 -4.69 -2.44
N ALA A 100 -7.45 -4.82 -2.31
CA ALA A 100 -6.74 -6.10 -2.43
C ALA A 100 -6.04 -6.40 -1.10
N GLY A 101 -6.51 -7.38 -0.33
CA GLY A 101 -5.90 -7.69 0.98
C GLY A 101 -5.78 -6.45 1.91
N SER A 102 -6.77 -5.56 1.88
CA SER A 102 -6.78 -4.29 2.62
C SER A 102 -6.94 -4.50 4.13
N SER A 103 -6.34 -3.63 4.94
CA SER A 103 -6.73 -3.47 6.35
C SER A 103 -7.94 -2.51 6.46
N GLY A 104 -8.44 -2.27 7.69
CA GLY A 104 -9.55 -1.34 7.94
C GLY A 104 -10.89 -1.98 8.35
N LEU A 105 -10.92 -3.30 8.54
CA LEU A 105 -12.00 -4.03 9.21
C LEU A 105 -11.54 -4.54 10.58
N TYR A 106 -12.37 -5.27 11.31
CA TYR A 106 -12.01 -5.88 12.58
C TYR A 106 -10.76 -6.76 12.42
N GLU A 107 -9.62 -6.28 12.92
CA GLU A 107 -8.42 -7.10 13.06
C GLU A 107 -8.73 -8.08 14.19
N SER A 108 -8.98 -9.35 13.85
CA SER A 108 -9.01 -10.42 14.83
C SER A 108 -7.70 -10.34 15.59
N ASN A 109 -7.77 -9.89 16.86
CA ASN A 109 -6.62 -9.64 17.73
C ASN A 109 -5.44 -10.50 17.31
N LEU A 110 -4.55 -9.94 16.49
CA LEU A 110 -3.21 -10.47 16.31
C LEU A 110 -2.65 -10.35 17.71
N GLN A 111 -2.84 -11.40 18.52
CA GLN A 111 -2.28 -11.46 19.85
C GLN A 111 -0.83 -11.07 19.64
N ALA A 112 -0.43 -9.96 20.27
CA ALA A 112 0.88 -9.39 20.14
C ALA A 112 1.89 -10.35 20.78
N SER A 113 2.07 -11.52 20.18
CA SER A 113 3.25 -12.33 20.34
C SER A 113 4.38 -11.47 19.82
N PHE A 114 5.35 -11.18 20.69
CA PHE A 114 6.56 -10.43 20.33
C PHE A 114 7.06 -10.88 18.96
N VAL A 115 6.96 -9.97 17.98
CA VAL A 115 7.41 -10.23 16.62
C VAL A 115 8.92 -10.39 16.68
N ARG A 116 9.42 -11.59 16.41
CA ARG A 116 10.86 -11.88 16.41
C ARG A 116 11.48 -11.37 15.11
N VAL A 117 11.49 -10.05 14.91
CA VAL A 117 11.92 -9.40 13.66
C VAL A 117 13.36 -9.74 13.28
N ARG A 118 14.22 -10.07 14.26
CA ARG A 118 15.62 -10.49 14.04
C ARG A 118 15.80 -11.98 13.69
N ASP A 119 14.73 -12.77 13.72
CA ASP A 119 14.73 -14.21 13.43
C ASP A 119 14.25 -14.43 11.98
N TYR A 120 15.18 -14.79 11.09
CA TYR A 120 14.90 -14.95 9.66
C TYR A 120 13.90 -16.08 9.39
N GLU A 121 14.00 -17.20 10.09
CA GLU A 121 13.07 -18.32 9.92
C GLU A 121 11.67 -17.93 10.44
N TYR A 122 11.59 -17.16 11.51
CA TYR A 122 10.32 -16.58 11.95
C TYR A 122 9.72 -15.66 10.87
N ILE A 123 10.50 -14.74 10.29
CA ILE A 123 10.03 -13.86 9.21
C ILE A 123 9.60 -14.66 7.98
N LYS A 124 10.40 -15.63 7.54
CA LYS A 124 10.07 -16.52 6.42
C LYS A 124 8.73 -17.21 6.65
N ASN A 125 8.54 -17.85 7.80
CA ASN A 125 7.28 -18.52 8.14
C ASN A 125 6.09 -17.55 8.13
N LYS A 126 6.27 -16.32 8.62
CA LYS A 126 5.22 -15.30 8.57
C LYS A 126 4.92 -14.80 7.16
N VAL A 127 5.92 -14.67 6.30
CA VAL A 127 5.69 -14.37 4.89
C VAL A 127 4.92 -15.51 4.23
N GLU A 128 5.32 -16.77 4.46
CA GLU A 128 4.60 -17.94 3.93
C GLU A 128 3.15 -18.04 4.40
N GLU A 129 2.82 -17.65 5.64
CA GLU A 129 1.44 -17.64 6.14
C GLU A 129 0.52 -16.67 5.38
N VAL A 130 1.06 -15.61 4.76
CA VAL A 130 0.28 -14.62 3.99
C VAL A 130 -0.14 -15.16 2.62
N PHE A 131 0.65 -16.06 2.04
CA PHE A 131 0.41 -16.59 0.69
C PHE A 131 -0.21 -17.98 0.75
N GLU A 132 -1.35 -18.16 0.08
CA GLU A 132 -1.96 -19.49 -0.09
C GLU A 132 -1.00 -20.45 -0.81
N THR A 133 -0.32 -19.97 -1.86
CA THR A 133 0.62 -20.76 -2.65
C THR A 133 2.06 -20.49 -2.22
N LYS A 134 2.62 -21.39 -1.41
CA LYS A 134 3.95 -21.21 -0.79
C LYS A 134 5.12 -21.05 -1.78
N ASN A 135 5.03 -21.62 -2.98
CA ASN A 135 6.09 -21.52 -3.99
C ASN A 135 6.26 -20.11 -4.59
N VAL A 136 5.31 -19.19 -4.32
CA VAL A 136 5.40 -17.78 -4.69
C VAL A 136 6.34 -17.02 -3.75
N VAL A 137 6.59 -17.56 -2.55
CA VAL A 137 7.51 -16.96 -1.58
C VAL A 137 8.95 -17.27 -1.98
N THR A 138 9.54 -16.34 -2.73
CA THR A 138 10.95 -16.43 -3.13
C THR A 138 11.86 -16.02 -1.98
N LYS A 139 13.13 -16.46 -2.04
CA LYS A 139 14.16 -16.00 -1.10
C LYS A 139 14.30 -14.48 -1.13
N GLU A 140 14.27 -13.88 -2.31
CA GLU A 140 14.35 -12.43 -2.51
C GLU A 140 13.23 -11.69 -1.77
N LEU A 141 11.98 -12.17 -1.86
CA LEU A 141 10.86 -11.59 -1.12
C LEU A 141 11.07 -11.66 0.41
N VAL A 142 11.57 -12.80 0.91
CA VAL A 142 11.84 -12.97 2.34
C VAL A 142 12.99 -12.07 2.80
N ASP A 143 14.04 -11.93 1.98
CA ASP A 143 15.18 -11.05 2.23
C ASP A 143 14.74 -9.58 2.31
N ASP A 144 13.87 -9.14 1.39
CA ASP A 144 13.32 -7.78 1.37
C ASP A 144 12.51 -7.48 2.64
N VAL A 145 11.62 -8.40 3.03
CA VAL A 145 10.81 -8.25 4.25
C VAL A 145 11.70 -8.27 5.50
N PHE A 146 12.69 -9.16 5.56
CA PHE A 146 13.62 -9.25 6.68
C PHE A 146 14.47 -7.98 6.82
N SER A 147 14.98 -7.46 5.70
CA SER A 147 15.76 -6.21 5.65
C SER A 147 14.92 -5.03 6.13
N ALA A 148 13.67 -4.94 5.66
CA ALA A 148 12.74 -3.88 6.07
C ALA A 148 12.44 -3.94 7.58
N ALA A 149 12.14 -5.12 8.11
CA ALA A 149 11.84 -5.33 9.52
C ALA A 149 13.03 -5.01 10.47
N ASN A 150 14.27 -5.08 9.98
CA ASN A 150 15.49 -4.86 10.77
C ASN A 150 16.17 -3.51 10.52
N THR A 151 15.60 -2.66 9.66
CA THR A 151 16.14 -1.31 9.42
C THR A 151 15.75 -0.37 10.58
N PRO A 152 16.71 0.26 11.31
CA PRO A 152 16.42 1.05 12.52
C PRO A 152 15.39 2.17 12.35
N THR A 153 15.35 2.82 11.18
CA THR A 153 14.37 3.87 10.85
C THR A 153 12.96 3.33 10.61
N GLN A 154 12.85 2.06 10.22
CA GLN A 154 11.58 1.38 9.91
C GLN A 154 11.02 0.63 11.13
N ALA A 155 11.90 0.11 12.00
CA ALA A 155 11.51 -0.57 13.23
C ALA A 155 10.92 0.36 14.30
N LEU A 156 11.39 1.62 14.38
CA LEU A 156 10.91 2.62 15.35
C LEU A 156 9.50 3.19 15.03
N THR A 157 8.98 2.94 13.84
CA THR A 157 7.65 3.41 13.40
C THR A 157 6.57 2.34 13.52
N ILE A 158 6.93 1.13 13.95
CA ILE A 158 6.05 -0.03 14.10
C ILE A 158 5.66 -0.27 15.58
N ILE A 159 6.29 0.45 16.53
CA ILE A 159 6.02 0.38 17.98
C ILE A 159 5.13 1.54 18.42
#